data_AF-A0A7C5RN53-F1
#
_entry.id   AF-A0A7C5RN53-F1
#
_cell.length_a   1.000
_cell.length_b   1.000
_cell.length_c   1.000
_cell.angle_alpha   90.00
_cell.angle_beta   90.00
_cell.angle_gamma   90.00
#
_symmetry.space_group_name_H-M   'P 1'
#
loop_
_entity.id
_entity.type
_entity.pdbx_description
1 polymer ?
#
loop_
_entity_poly.entity_id
_entity_poly.type
_entity_poly.pdbx_seq_one_letter_code
_entity_poly.pdbx_strand_id
1 'polypeptide(L)'
;MALKNGITALISSINLLLYIIQGFRLGLESGFTNPLVLSNIIIAALFAGALSLSLLYPRATILTPYTVAIASYITYRMWNSAMDLSRTMEFRLAHGLMITLAWLLVIAILYNLVKRIDSRAPIQAS
;
A
#
# COMPACT_ATOMS: atom_id res chain seq x y z
N MET A 1 -3.48 21.62 -0.63
CA MET A 1 -3.80 20.42 0.18
C MET A 1 -4.38 19.30 -0.69
N ALA A 2 -5.24 19.62 -1.65
CA ALA A 2 -5.87 18.68 -2.59
C ALA A 2 -4.90 17.77 -3.38
N LEU A 3 -3.83 18.32 -3.98
CA LEU A 3 -2.89 17.52 -4.80
C LEU A 3 -2.14 16.45 -3.99
N LYS A 4 -1.81 16.74 -2.72
CA LYS A 4 -1.03 15.85 -1.85
C LYS A 4 -1.83 14.63 -1.40
N ASN A 5 -3.10 14.86 -1.03
CA ASN A 5 -4.02 13.77 -0.74
C ASN A 5 -4.35 12.99 -2.02
N GLY A 6 -4.31 13.65 -3.19
CA GLY A 6 -4.49 13.02 -4.50
C GLY A 6 -3.47 11.92 -4.80
N ILE A 7 -2.17 12.14 -4.52
CA ILE A 7 -1.13 11.13 -4.78
C ILE A 7 -1.29 9.92 -3.85
N THR A 8 -1.48 10.14 -2.55
CA THR A 8 -1.69 9.06 -1.57
C THR A 8 -2.96 8.25 -1.88
N ALA A 9 -4.04 8.93 -2.26
CA ALA A 9 -5.28 8.31 -2.68
C ALA A 9 -5.13 7.53 -4.00
N LEU A 10 -4.36 8.07 -4.96
CA LEU A 10 -4.08 7.41 -6.22
C LEU A 10 -3.31 6.11 -6.00
N ILE A 11 -2.20 6.15 -5.25
CA ILE A 11 -1.39 4.96 -4.96
C ILE A 11 -2.24 3.92 -4.22
N SER A 12 -3.01 4.32 -3.20
CA SER A 12 -3.86 3.41 -2.44
C SER A 12 -4.96 2.78 -3.32
N SER A 13 -5.58 3.57 -4.20
CA SER A 13 -6.62 3.10 -5.13
C SER A 13 -6.08 2.13 -6.17
N ILE A 14 -4.91 2.42 -6.75
CA ILE A 14 -4.25 1.52 -7.70
C ILE A 14 -3.93 0.20 -7.01
N ASN A 15 -3.35 0.24 -5.81
CA ASN A 15 -3.00 -1.00 -5.12
C ASN A 15 -4.25 -1.80 -4.75
N LEU A 16 -5.30 -1.15 -4.24
CA LEU A 16 -6.60 -1.78 -3.97
C LEU A 16 -7.15 -2.52 -5.19
N LEU A 17 -7.17 -1.88 -6.36
CA LEU A 17 -7.66 -2.49 -7.60
C LEU A 17 -6.81 -3.69 -8.00
N LEU A 18 -5.48 -3.59 -7.90
CA LEU A 18 -4.58 -4.71 -8.19
C LEU A 18 -4.88 -5.90 -7.26
N TYR A 19 -5.12 -5.67 -5.96
CA TYR A 19 -5.45 -6.74 -5.01
C TYR A 19 -6.78 -7.40 -5.30
N ILE A 20 -7.79 -6.63 -5.70
CA ILE A 20 -9.10 -7.18 -6.10
C ILE A 20 -8.94 -8.04 -7.36
N ILE A 21 -8.26 -7.52 -8.39
CA ILE A 21 -8.06 -8.23 -9.66
C ILE A 21 -7.26 -9.52 -9.43
N GLN A 22 -6.16 -9.46 -8.68
CA GLN A 22 -5.35 -10.65 -8.41
C GLN A 22 -6.04 -11.64 -7.48
N GLY A 23 -6.81 -11.17 -6.50
CA GLY A 23 -7.64 -12.03 -5.64
C GLY A 23 -8.68 -12.79 -6.46
N PHE A 24 -9.34 -12.12 -7.40
CA PHE A 24 -10.32 -12.75 -8.29
C PHE A 24 -9.65 -13.75 -9.25
N ARG A 25 -8.54 -13.37 -9.89
CA ARG A 25 -7.76 -14.26 -10.76
C ARG A 25 -7.32 -15.53 -10.02
N LEU A 26 -6.74 -15.40 -8.83
CA LEU A 26 -6.33 -16.54 -8.02
C LEU A 26 -7.52 -17.40 -7.58
N GLY A 27 -8.67 -16.79 -7.29
CA GLY A 27 -9.91 -17.50 -6.98
C GLY A 27 -10.39 -18.38 -8.13
N LEU A 28 -10.29 -17.88 -9.37
CA LEU A 28 -10.62 -18.64 -10.58
C LEU A 28 -9.60 -19.75 -10.87
N GLU A 29 -8.30 -19.49 -10.69
CA GLU A 29 -7.24 -20.44 -11.02
C GLU A 29 -7.05 -21.54 -9.96
N SER A 30 -7.27 -21.23 -8.68
CA SER A 30 -6.85 -22.08 -7.56
C SER A 30 -7.92 -22.27 -6.47
N GLY A 31 -9.11 -21.70 -6.67
CA GLY A 31 -10.23 -21.79 -5.73
C GLY A 31 -10.18 -20.75 -4.61
N PHE A 32 -11.35 -20.32 -4.13
CA PHE A 32 -11.49 -19.32 -3.06
C PHE A 32 -11.01 -19.77 -1.68
N THR A 33 -10.77 -21.07 -1.48
CA THR A 33 -10.18 -21.63 -0.26
C THR A 33 -8.65 -21.52 -0.24
N ASN A 34 -8.03 -21.09 -1.34
CA ASN A 34 -6.58 -20.93 -1.40
C ASN A 34 -6.11 -19.82 -0.42
N PRO A 35 -5.12 -20.07 0.44
CA PRO A 35 -4.60 -19.08 1.39
C PRO A 35 -4.12 -17.76 0.75
N LEU A 36 -3.69 -17.78 -0.52
CA LEU A 36 -3.28 -16.58 -1.26
C LEU A 36 -4.48 -15.69 -1.62
N VAL A 37 -5.65 -16.29 -1.90
CA VAL A 37 -6.89 -15.54 -2.17
C VAL A 37 -7.35 -14.81 -0.91
N LEU A 38 -7.36 -15.51 0.23
CA LEU A 38 -7.69 -14.90 1.52
C LEU A 38 -6.72 -13.77 1.89
N SER A 39 -5.43 -13.95 1.59
CA SER A 39 -4.41 -12.91 1.80
C SER A 39 -4.69 -11.67 0.95
N ASN A 40 -5.06 -11.84 -0.32
CA ASN A 40 -5.40 -10.72 -1.19
C ASN A 40 -6.66 -9.98 -0.73
N ILE A 41 -7.67 -10.67 -0.20
CA ILE A 41 -8.88 -10.03 0.37
C ILE A 41 -8.51 -9.20 1.60
N ILE A 42 -7.72 -9.74 2.52
CA ILE A 42 -7.25 -9.02 3.71
C ILE A 42 -6.45 -7.77 3.29
N ILE A 43 -5.55 -7.92 2.31
CA ILE A 43 -4.74 -6.79 1.85
C ILE A 43 -5.57 -5.74 1.12
N ALA A 44 -6.57 -6.13 0.33
CA ALA A 44 -7.54 -5.20 -0.26
C ALA A 44 -8.25 -4.39 0.83
N ALA A 45 -8.71 -5.03 1.91
CA ALA A 45 -9.35 -4.34 3.03
C ALA A 45 -8.40 -3.35 3.73
N LEU A 46 -7.13 -3.72 3.91
CA LEU A 46 -6.10 -2.85 4.47
C LEU A 46 -5.83 -1.61 3.58
N PHE A 47 -5.80 -1.77 2.25
CA PHE A 47 -5.69 -0.62 1.34
C PHE A 47 -6.93 0.24 1.29
N ALA A 48 -8.13 -0.34 1.40
CA ALA A 48 -9.36 0.43 1.53
C ALA A 48 -9.33 1.30 2.81
N GLY A 49 -8.81 0.76 3.91
CA GLY A 49 -8.55 1.51 5.14
C GLY A 49 -7.54 2.65 4.94
N ALA A 50 -6.41 2.37 4.28
CA ALA A 50 -5.40 3.38 3.97
C ALA A 50 -5.94 4.50 3.07
N LEU A 51 -6.74 4.15 2.05
CA LEU A 51 -7.43 5.09 1.18
C LEU A 51 -8.41 5.96 1.96
N SER A 52 -9.27 5.35 2.79
CA SER A 52 -10.25 6.04 3.62
C SER A 52 -9.59 7.04 4.57
N LEU A 53 -8.51 6.62 5.28
CA LEU A 53 -7.74 7.52 6.14
C LEU A 53 -7.08 8.65 5.36
N SER A 54 -6.58 8.38 4.16
CA SER A 54 -5.96 9.40 3.29
C SER A 54 -6.96 10.46 2.80
N LEU A 55 -8.23 10.08 2.65
CA LEU A 55 -9.31 10.97 2.21
C LEU A 55 -9.98 11.73 3.37
N LEU A 56 -10.19 11.06 4.51
CA LEU A 56 -11.00 11.57 5.62
C LEU A 56 -10.17 12.18 6.77
N TYR A 57 -8.97 11.67 7.02
CA TYR A 57 -8.20 12.02 8.22
C TYR A 57 -6.70 12.25 7.92
N PRO A 58 -6.30 13.49 7.55
CA PRO A 58 -4.93 13.80 7.13
C PRO A 58 -3.94 13.93 8.30
N ARG A 59 -4.17 13.26 9.43
CA ARG A 59 -3.23 13.22 10.56
C ARG A 59 -2.08 12.26 10.22
N ALA A 60 -1.03 12.83 9.63
CA ALA A 60 0.16 12.10 9.18
C ALA A 60 0.79 11.22 10.28
N THR A 61 0.67 11.59 11.55
CA THR A 61 1.21 10.82 12.69
C THR A 61 0.51 9.48 12.93
N ILE A 62 -0.77 9.33 12.55
CA ILE A 62 -1.50 8.06 12.65
C ILE A 62 -1.36 7.28 11.33
N LEU A 63 -1.44 8.00 10.21
CA LEU A 63 -1.38 7.39 8.89
C LEU A 63 -0.02 6.74 8.61
N THR A 64 1.08 7.34 9.06
CA THR A 64 2.45 6.82 8.83
C THR A 64 2.69 5.44 9.45
N PRO A 65 2.51 5.22 10.77
CA PRO A 65 2.74 3.90 11.36
C PRO A 65 1.78 2.84 10.80
N TYR A 66 0.54 3.23 10.50
CA TYR A 66 -0.44 2.34 9.88
C TYR A 66 0.00 1.87 8.48
N THR A 67 0.42 2.79 7.60
CA THR A 67 0.85 2.41 6.25
C THR A 67 2.19 1.67 6.24
N VAL A 68 3.10 1.97 7.16
CA VAL A 68 4.34 1.18 7.36
C VAL A 68 4.01 -0.24 7.79
N ALA A 69 3.09 -0.43 8.74
CA ALA A 69 2.68 -1.75 9.19
C ALA A 69 2.03 -2.56 8.04
N ILE A 70 1.17 -1.93 7.25
CA ILE A 70 0.56 -2.55 6.06
C ILE A 70 1.61 -2.94 5.03
N ALA A 71 2.51 -2.02 4.66
CA ALA A 71 3.56 -2.29 3.67
C ALA A 71 4.47 -3.44 4.12
N SER A 72 4.82 -3.47 5.41
CA SER A 72 5.61 -4.55 6.01
C SER A 72 4.87 -5.89 5.98
N TYR A 73 3.59 -5.91 6.34
CA TYR A 73 2.75 -7.11 6.30
C TYR A 73 2.60 -7.65 4.87
N ILE A 74 2.35 -6.79 3.89
CA ILE A 74 2.28 -7.14 2.47
C ILE A 74 3.59 -7.77 2.00
N THR A 75 4.72 -7.11 2.32
CA THR A 75 6.04 -7.61 1.95
C THR A 75 6.23 -9.00 2.52
N TYR A 76 5.97 -9.19 3.83
CA TYR A 76 6.05 -10.51 4.46
C TYR A 76 5.18 -11.57 3.78
N ARG A 77 3.92 -11.25 3.46
CA ARG A 77 2.98 -12.23 2.87
C ARG A 77 3.28 -12.56 1.41
N MET A 78 3.82 -11.62 0.65
CA MET A 78 3.94 -11.75 -0.81
C MET A 78 5.37 -11.94 -1.30
N TRP A 79 6.38 -11.75 -0.44
CA TRP A 79 7.78 -11.88 -0.83
C TRP A 79 8.07 -13.22 -1.50
N ASN A 80 7.62 -14.31 -0.89
CA ASN A 80 7.81 -15.65 -1.46
C ASN A 80 7.13 -15.79 -2.83
N SER A 81 5.90 -15.30 -2.97
CA SER A 81 5.17 -15.32 -4.24
C SER A 81 5.84 -14.47 -5.33
N ALA A 82 6.46 -13.35 -4.95
CA ALA A 82 7.21 -12.49 -5.87
C ALA A 82 8.55 -13.11 -6.31
N MET A 83 9.16 -13.94 -5.47
CA MET A 83 10.46 -14.58 -5.73
C MET A 83 10.35 -16.02 -6.26
N ASP A 84 9.15 -16.59 -6.31
CA ASP A 84 8.91 -17.97 -6.73
C ASP A 84 9.12 -18.18 -8.24
N LEU A 85 10.26 -18.79 -8.59
CA LEU A 85 10.64 -19.05 -9.98
C LEU A 85 9.71 -20.07 -10.68
N SER A 86 8.92 -20.84 -9.95
CA SER A 86 7.94 -21.77 -10.53
C SER A 86 6.69 -21.07 -11.08
N ARG A 87 6.47 -19.80 -10.71
CA ARG A 87 5.36 -18.97 -11.20
C ARG A 87 5.70 -18.27 -12.51
N THR A 88 4.69 -17.80 -13.22
CA THR A 88 4.91 -16.98 -14.42
C THR A 88 5.59 -15.65 -14.07
N MET A 89 6.35 -15.09 -15.02
CA MET A 89 7.00 -13.79 -14.83
C MET A 89 5.99 -12.68 -14.53
N GLU A 90 4.86 -12.68 -15.23
CA GLU A 90 3.75 -11.73 -15.01
C GLU A 90 3.20 -11.79 -13.58
N PHE A 91 3.06 -13.01 -13.03
CA PHE A 91 2.59 -13.21 -11.66
C PHE A 91 3.57 -12.60 -10.65
N ARG A 92 4.87 -12.89 -10.80
CA ARG A 92 5.92 -12.34 -9.93
C ARG A 92 5.99 -10.83 -10.01
N LEU A 93 5.97 -10.28 -11.23
CA LEU A 93 6.00 -8.83 -11.47
C LEU A 93 4.80 -8.13 -10.85
N ALA A 94 3.60 -8.71 -10.95
CA ALA A 94 2.41 -8.13 -10.32
C ALA A 94 2.55 -8.08 -8.79
N HIS A 95 3.04 -9.15 -8.15
CA HIS A 95 3.27 -9.18 -6.71
C HIS A 95 4.37 -8.20 -6.29
N GLY A 96 5.46 -8.12 -7.06
CA GLY A 96 6.54 -7.14 -6.85
C GLY A 96 6.06 -5.69 -6.99
N LEU A 97 5.20 -5.42 -7.97
CA LEU A 97 4.58 -4.10 -8.16
C LEU A 97 3.69 -3.72 -6.97
N MET A 98 2.90 -4.67 -6.45
CA MET A 98 2.05 -4.43 -5.28
C MET A 98 2.86 -4.10 -4.02
N ILE A 99 3.98 -4.79 -3.80
CA ILE A 99 4.94 -4.48 -2.73
C ILE A 99 5.52 -3.08 -2.94
N THR A 100 5.97 -2.77 -4.17
CA THR A 100 6.58 -1.48 -4.51
C THR A 100 5.60 -0.33 -4.27
N LEU A 101 4.34 -0.46 -4.71
CA LEU A 101 3.28 0.53 -4.49
C LEU A 101 2.97 0.72 -3.00
N ALA A 102 3.05 -0.34 -2.19
CA ALA A 102 2.86 -0.23 -0.75
C ALA A 102 3.95 0.63 -0.09
N TRP A 103 5.21 0.47 -0.51
CA TRP A 103 6.32 1.28 -0.02
C TRP A 103 6.34 2.70 -0.60
N LEU A 104 5.89 2.90 -1.84
CA LEU A 104 5.69 4.24 -2.39
C LEU A 104 4.63 5.02 -1.61
N LEU A 105 3.58 4.35 -1.13
CA LEU A 105 2.59 4.96 -0.24
C LEU A 105 3.23 5.45 1.06
N VAL A 106 4.09 4.63 1.67
CA VAL A 106 4.85 5.01 2.88
C VAL A 106 5.73 6.24 2.62
N ILE A 107 6.50 6.23 1.53
CA ILE A 107 7.38 7.35 1.15
C ILE A 107 6.55 8.63 0.94
N ALA A 108 5.43 8.56 0.23
CA ALA A 108 4.56 9.70 -0.01
C ALA A 108 4.01 10.30 1.30
N ILE A 109 3.67 9.45 2.27
CA ILE A 109 3.18 9.90 3.58
C ILE A 109 4.30 10.49 4.43
N LEU A 110 5.48 9.85 4.45
CA LEU A 110 6.67 10.35 5.18
C LEU A 110 7.13 11.70 4.65
N TYR A 111 7.21 11.86 3.32
CA TYR A 111 7.55 13.14 2.69
C TYR A 111 6.60 14.26 3.14
N ASN A 112 5.30 13.95 3.22
CA ASN A 112 4.30 14.90 3.70
C ASN A 112 4.45 15.22 5.19
N LEU A 113 4.87 14.25 6.01
CA LEU A 113 5.14 14.45 7.44
C LEU A 113 6.35 15.36 7.65
N VAL A 114 7.48 15.06 7.00
CA VAL A 114 8.73 15.84 7.10
C VAL A 114 8.47 17.29 6.69
N LYS A 115 7.85 17.51 5.52
CA LYS A 115 7.52 18.87 5.05
C LYS A 115 6.63 19.65 6.01
N ARG A 116 5.75 18.98 6.77
CA ARG A 116 4.92 19.63 7.80
C ARG A 116 5.74 20.00 9.04
N ILE A 117 6.67 19.15 9.45
CA ILE A 117 7.57 19.43 10.57
C ILE A 117 8.45 20.63 10.23
N ASP A 118 9.06 20.65 9.05
CA ASP A 118 9.90 21.77 8.58
C ASP A 118 9.13 23.08 8.55
N SER A 119 7.88 23.07 8.07
CA SER A 119 7.03 24.28 8.04
C SER A 119 6.58 24.78 9.42
N ARG A 120 6.74 23.95 10.47
CA ARG A 120 6.39 24.28 11.85
C ARG A 120 7.61 24.62 12.70
N ALA A 121 8.82 24.35 12.23
CA ALA A 121 10.04 24.81 12.88
C ALA A 121 10.08 26.34 12.75
N PRO A 122 10.02 27.11 13.86
CA PRO A 122 10.20 28.55 13.79
C PRO A 122 11.58 28.84 13.20
N ILE A 123 11.66 29.86 12.34
CA ILE A 123 12.93 30.46 11.93
C ILE A 123 13.56 31.04 13.20
N GLN A 124 14.27 30.20 13.96
CA GLN A 124 15.25 30.64 14.94
C GLN A 124 16.54 30.86 14.17
N ALA A 125 16.60 31.98 13.45
CA ALA A 125 17.84 32.53 12.94
C ALA A 125 17.85 34.01 13.34
N SER A 126 18.52 34.23 14.47
CA SER A 126 19.12 35.48 14.93
C SER A 126 20.06 36.07 13.89
#